data_AF-A0AA96S6L9-F1
#
_entry.id   AF-A0AA96S6L9-F1
#
_cell.length_a   1.000
_cell.length_b   1.000
_cell.length_c   1.000
_cell.angle_alpha   90.00
_cell.angle_beta   90.00
_cell.angle_gamma   90.00
#
_symmetry.space_group_name_H-M   'P 1'
#
loop_
_entity.id
_entity.type
_entity.pdbx_description
1 polymer ?
#
loop_
_entity_poly.entity_id
_entity_poly.type
_entity_poly.pdbx_seq_one_letter_code
_entity_poly.pdbx_strand_id
1 'polypeptide(L)'
;MSISERLVNELITKMNQMNQNHSESEIFVPGKGKFKIILQTENEISINEEVIADPTLAEKFEKSRDAYRHQRFMTSKELINRIKETDFNDEK
;
A
#
# COMPACT_ATOMS: atom_id res chain seq x y z
N MET A 1 31.29 -10.16 -23.95
CA MET A 1 30.06 -9.55 -23.41
C MET A 1 30.44 -8.20 -22.79
N SER A 2 29.78 -7.13 -23.21
CA SER A 2 30.07 -5.77 -22.71
C SER A 2 29.48 -5.52 -21.32
N ILE A 3 29.99 -4.53 -20.58
CA ILE A 3 29.43 -4.10 -19.29
C ILE A 3 27.96 -3.68 -19.46
N SER A 4 27.63 -3.05 -20.58
CA SER A 4 26.26 -2.63 -20.91
C SER A 4 25.32 -3.82 -21.09
N GLU A 5 25.73 -4.86 -21.82
CA GLU A 5 24.94 -6.09 -21.98
C GLU A 5 24.70 -6.79 -20.63
N ARG A 6 25.70 -6.79 -19.74
CA ARG A 6 25.55 -7.40 -18.42
C ARG A 6 24.53 -6.67 -17.56
N LEU A 7 24.56 -5.34 -17.58
CA LEU A 7 23.63 -4.51 -16.84
C LEU A 7 22.20 -4.65 -17.36
N VAL A 8 22.01 -4.71 -18.68
CA VAL A 8 20.69 -4.92 -19.29
C VAL A 8 20.12 -6.28 -18.88
N ASN A 9 20.92 -7.34 -18.93
CA ASN A 9 20.46 -8.67 -18.52
C ASN A 9 20.14 -8.73 -17.03
N GLU A 10 20.92 -8.07 -16.18
CA GLU A 10 20.68 -7.98 -14.74
C GLU A 10 19.35 -7.24 -14.45
N LEU A 11 19.12 -6.10 -15.12
CA LEU A 11 17.88 -5.33 -14.99
C LEU A 11 16.66 -6.15 -15.41
N ILE A 12 16.70 -6.79 -16.59
CA ILE A 12 15.60 -7.62 -17.09
C ILE A 12 15.32 -8.77 -16.12
N THR A 13 16.36 -9.43 -15.61
CA THR A 13 16.21 -10.53 -14.64
C THR A 13 15.51 -10.06 -13.37
N LYS A 14 15.93 -8.92 -12.82
CA LYS A 14 15.32 -8.34 -11.62
C LYS A 14 13.87 -7.94 -11.86
N MET A 15 13.57 -7.27 -12.98
CA MET A 15 12.20 -6.88 -13.32
C MET A 15 11.27 -8.09 -13.47
N ASN A 16 11.73 -9.18 -14.08
CA ASN A 16 10.95 -10.41 -14.24
C ASN A 16 10.69 -11.16 -12.92
N GLN A 17 11.48 -10.91 -11.89
CA GLN A 17 11.30 -11.51 -10.55
C GLN A 17 10.38 -10.69 -9.66
N MET A 18 10.11 -9.43 -10.00
CA MET A 18 9.28 -8.55 -9.18
C MET A 18 7.81 -8.94 -9.27
N ASN A 19 7.13 -8.88 -8.12
CA ASN A 19 5.70 -9.14 -7.98
C ASN A 19 5.17 -8.40 -6.75
N GLN A 20 3.88 -8.53 -6.42
CA GLN A 20 3.28 -7.85 -5.26
C GLN A 20 3.98 -8.17 -3.92
N ASN A 21 4.52 -9.38 -3.77
CA ASN A 21 5.25 -9.79 -2.56
C ASN A 21 6.73 -9.39 -2.58
N HIS A 22 7.26 -9.03 -3.76
CA HIS A 22 8.66 -8.66 -3.99
C HIS A 22 8.69 -7.43 -4.92
N SER A 23 8.13 -6.33 -4.43
CA SER A 23 7.88 -5.12 -5.23
C SER A 23 9.07 -4.17 -5.29
N GLU A 24 10.19 -4.52 -4.65
CA GLU A 24 11.39 -3.70 -4.57
C GLU A 24 12.61 -4.47 -5.05
N SER A 25 13.46 -3.82 -5.84
CA SER A 25 14.78 -4.34 -6.22
C SER A 25 15.80 -3.22 -6.35
N GLU A 26 17.09 -3.55 -6.33
CA GLU A 26 18.19 -2.59 -6.52
C GLU A 26 19.13 -3.04 -7.64
N ILE A 27 19.63 -2.09 -8.44
CA ILE A 27 20.72 -2.32 -9.41
C ILE A 27 21.88 -1.35 -9.16
N PHE A 28 23.10 -1.77 -9.47
CA PHE A 28 24.27 -0.90 -9.44
C PHE A 28 24.79 -0.64 -10.85
N VAL A 29 24.91 0.64 -11.20
CA VAL A 29 25.44 1.09 -12.48
C VAL A 29 26.82 1.72 -12.24
N PRO A 30 27.91 1.12 -12.77
CA PRO A 30 29.25 1.69 -12.65
C PRO A 30 29.31 3.13 -13.14
N GLY A 31 29.86 4.02 -12.30
CA GLY A 31 29.93 5.46 -12.60
C GLY A 31 28.63 6.25 -12.45
N LYS A 32 27.51 5.60 -12.07
CA LYS A 32 26.20 6.25 -11.88
C LYS A 32 25.55 5.95 -10.52
N GLY A 33 25.99 4.90 -9.83
CA GLY A 33 25.55 4.57 -8.47
C GLY A 33 24.47 3.50 -8.42
N LYS A 34 23.76 3.43 -7.29
CA LYS A 34 22.67 2.48 -7.05
C LYS A 34 21.32 3.08 -7.42
N PHE A 35 20.48 2.28 -8.07
CA PHE A 35 19.10 2.63 -8.39
C PHE A 35 18.17 1.63 -7.72
N LYS A 36 17.11 2.14 -7.10
CA LYS A 36 16.00 1.35 -6.56
C LYS A 36 14.87 1.30 -7.58
N ILE A 37 14.32 0.12 -7.81
CA ILE A 37 13.23 -0.15 -8.73
C ILE A 37 12.04 -0.56 -7.87
N ILE A 38 10.89 0.07 -8.11
CA ILE A 38 9.65 -0.21 -7.39
C ILE A 38 8.60 -0.65 -8.41
N LEU A 39 8.02 -1.83 -8.20
CA LEU A 39 6.92 -2.33 -8.99
C LEU A 39 5.63 -1.66 -8.51
N GLN A 40 5.06 -0.82 -9.36
CA GLN A 40 3.71 -0.29 -9.18
C GLN A 40 2.76 -1.15 -10.01
N THR A 41 2.05 -2.07 -9.36
CA THR A 41 1.02 -2.86 -10.04
C THR A 41 -0.31 -2.10 -10.03
N GLU A 42 -0.96 -1.96 -11.17
CA GLU A 42 -2.36 -1.48 -11.27
C GLU A 42 -3.38 -2.51 -10.73
N ASN A 43 -2.93 -3.71 -10.33
CA ASN A 43 -3.76 -4.75 -9.72
C ASN A 43 -3.96 -4.52 -8.22
N GLU A 44 -4.27 -3.31 -7.80
CA GLU A 44 -4.94 -3.15 -6.51
C GLU A 44 -6.36 -3.71 -6.71
N ILE A 45 -6.70 -4.77 -5.96
CA ILE A 45 -8.09 -5.20 -5.83
C ILE A 45 -8.85 -3.93 -5.46
N SER A 46 -9.78 -3.53 -6.31
CA SER A 46 -10.49 -2.27 -6.07
C SER A 46 -11.22 -2.38 -4.74
N ILE A 47 -11.40 -1.27 -4.03
CA ILE A 47 -12.23 -1.23 -2.81
C ILE A 47 -13.59 -1.89 -3.06
N ASN A 48 -14.13 -1.76 -4.28
CA ASN A 48 -15.37 -2.40 -4.68
C ASN A 48 -15.27 -3.93 -4.73
N GLU A 49 -14.19 -4.48 -5.29
CA GLU A 49 -13.93 -5.93 -5.30
C GLU A 49 -13.70 -6.48 -3.89
N GLU A 50 -13.01 -5.74 -3.02
CA GLU A 50 -12.87 -6.12 -1.61
C GLU A 50 -14.21 -6.12 -0.86
N VAL A 51 -15.05 -5.11 -1.11
CA VAL A 51 -16.40 -5.01 -0.54
C VAL A 51 -17.32 -6.13 -1.03
N ILE A 52 -17.18 -6.54 -2.30
CA ILE A 52 -17.92 -7.70 -2.84
C ILE A 52 -17.45 -9.00 -2.18
N ALA A 53 -16.15 -9.13 -1.93
CA ALA A 53 -15.56 -10.34 -1.33
C ALA A 53 -15.84 -10.47 0.18
N ASP A 54 -15.99 -9.36 0.92
CA ASP A 54 -16.28 -9.35 2.36
C ASP A 54 -17.63 -8.66 2.68
N PRO A 55 -18.71 -9.45 2.93
CA PRO A 55 -20.01 -8.92 3.33
C PRO A 55 -19.99 -8.09 4.62
N THR A 56 -19.06 -8.38 5.53
CA THR A 56 -18.90 -7.62 6.78
C THR A 56 -18.35 -6.23 6.50
N LEU A 57 -17.40 -6.14 5.56
CA LEU A 57 -16.86 -4.87 5.10
C LEU A 57 -17.95 -4.06 4.41
N ALA A 58 -18.77 -4.68 3.56
CA ALA A 58 -19.92 -4.04 2.91
C ALA A 58 -20.89 -3.42 3.94
N GLU A 59 -21.22 -4.16 5.00
CA GLU A 59 -22.10 -3.66 6.08
C GLU A 59 -21.49 -2.45 6.81
N LYS A 60 -20.18 -2.48 7.09
CA LYS A 60 -19.47 -1.35 7.72
C LYS A 60 -19.51 -0.09 6.84
N PHE A 61 -19.35 -0.24 5.53
CA PHE A 61 -19.45 0.86 4.59
C PHE A 61 -20.87 1.46 4.56
N GLU A 62 -21.91 0.63 4.55
CA GLU A 62 -23.29 1.14 4.61
C GLU A 62 -23.58 1.87 5.93
N LYS A 63 -23.16 1.31 7.06
CA LYS A 63 -23.30 1.97 8.37
C LYS A 63 -22.57 3.31 8.41
N SER A 64 -21.37 3.39 7.82
CA SER A 64 -20.60 4.63 7.73
C SER A 64 -21.33 5.69 6.89
N ARG A 65 -21.86 5.30 5.71
CA ARG A 65 -22.67 6.19 4.85
C ARG A 65 -23.93 6.68 5.56
N ASP A 66 -24.63 5.79 6.24
CA ASP A 66 -25.82 6.11 7.02
C ASP A 66 -25.52 7.09 8.16
N ALA A 67 -24.43 6.86 8.89
CA ALA A 67 -23.96 7.76 9.94
C ALA A 67 -23.64 9.16 9.38
N TYR A 68 -22.94 9.24 8.25
CA TYR A 68 -22.63 10.51 7.59
C TYR A 68 -23.89 11.28 7.18
N ARG A 69 -24.86 10.61 6.54
CA ARG A 69 -26.15 11.20 6.12
C ARG A 69 -26.93 11.78 7.30
N HIS A 70 -26.85 11.12 8.46
CA HIS A 70 -27.51 11.54 9.70
C HIS A 70 -26.65 12.45 10.57
N GLN A 71 -25.56 13.03 10.03
CA GLN A 71 -24.63 13.92 10.75
C GLN A 71 -24.01 13.28 12.01
N ARG A 72 -23.95 11.94 12.06
CA ARG A 72 -23.28 11.14 13.10
C ARG A 72 -21.82 10.92 12.71
N PHE A 73 -21.09 12.01 12.52
CA PHE A 73 -19.65 11.98 12.26
C PHE A 73 -18.89 12.78 13.32
N MET A 74 -17.58 12.61 13.35
CA MET A 74 -16.66 13.33 14.23
C MET A 74 -15.65 14.06 13.36
N THR A 75 -15.39 15.33 13.65
CA THR A 75 -14.32 16.08 13.00
C THR A 75 -12.94 15.60 13.47
N SER A 76 -11.91 15.82 12.67
CA SER A 76 -10.54 15.49 13.06
C SER A 76 -10.12 16.16 14.38
N LYS A 77 -10.63 17.38 14.65
CA LYS A 77 -10.38 18.11 15.91
C LYS A 77 -11.02 17.40 17.11
N GLU A 78 -12.27 16.98 16.96
CA GLU A 78 -12.97 16.21 18.01
C GLU A 78 -12.33 14.84 18.24
N LEU A 79 -11.84 14.19 17.18
CA LEU A 79 -11.12 12.93 17.26
C LEU A 79 -9.83 13.07 18.06
N ILE A 80 -8.98 14.04 17.70
CA ILE A 80 -7.72 14.30 18.41
C ILE A 80 -7.97 14.61 19.89
N ASN A 81 -9.04 15.36 20.20
CA ASN A 81 -9.38 15.68 21.60
C ASN A 81 -9.92 14.48 22.39
N ARG A 82 -10.43 13.45 21.70
CA ARG A 82 -11.04 12.27 22.33
C ARG A 82 -10.03 11.13 22.52
N ILE A 83 -9.05 11.03 21.63
CA ILE A 83 -7.94 10.08 21.72
C ILE A 83 -7.11 10.40 22.97
N LYS A 84 -6.88 9.40 23.81
CA LYS A 84 -6.05 9.46 25.02
C LYS A 84 -4.79 8.63 24.84
N GLU A 85 -3.75 8.96 25.59
CA GLU A 85 -2.52 8.15 25.64
C GLU A 85 -2.78 6.69 26.03
N THR A 86 -3.79 6.45 26.87
CA THR A 86 -4.23 5.11 27.27
C THR A 86 -4.80 4.29 26.12
N ASP A 87 -5.30 4.92 25.05
CA ASP A 87 -5.87 4.22 23.90
C ASP A 87 -4.80 3.55 23.02
N PHE A 88 -3.51 3.85 23.26
CA PHE A 88 -2.36 3.27 22.56
C PHE A 88 -1.55 2.29 23.41
N ASN A 89 -1.94 2.11 24.67
CA ASN A 89 -1.30 1.13 25.53
C ASN A 89 -1.98 -0.22 25.27
N ASP A 90 -1.35 -1.05 24.46
CA ASP A 90 -1.71 -2.47 24.37
C ASP A 90 -1.60 -3.07 25.78
N GLU A 91 -2.74 -3.45 26.38
CA GLU A 91 -2.73 -4.33 27.54
C GLU A 91 -2.03 -5.63 27.12
N LYS A 92 -0.81 -5.81 27.64
CA LYS A 92 -0.06 -7.07 27.59
C LYS A 92 -0.65 -8.12 28.51
#